data_AF-A0A5E4VDG1-F1
#
_entry.id   AF-A0A5E4VDG1-F1
#
_cell.length_a   1.000
_cell.length_b   1.000
_cell.length_c   1.000
_cell.angle_alpha   90.00
_cell.angle_beta   90.00
_cell.angle_gamma   90.00
#
_symmetry.space_group_name_H-M   'P 1'
#
loop_
_entity.id
_entity.type
_entity.pdbx_description
1 polymer ?
#
loop_
_entity_poly.entity_id
_entity_poly.type
_entity_poly.pdbx_seq_one_letter_code
_entity_poly.pdbx_strand_id
1 'polypeptide(L)' 'MIQVDHVGIAARDVKSSAYHLDEILGIGKPIVGGVNGDMYRLNFGHGTFVLFNPAEATSVSYRPLKW' A
#
# COMPACT_ATOMS: atom_id res chain seq x y z
N MET A 1 4.52 3.96 -24.40
CA MET A 1 5.54 3.27 -23.58
C MET A 1 4.87 2.88 -22.27
N ILE A 2 4.97 1.62 -21.85
CA ILE A 2 4.35 1.13 -20.59
C ILE A 2 5.36 1.33 -19.46
N GLN A 3 4.92 1.86 -18.33
CA GLN A 3 5.73 2.03 -17.13
C GLN A 3 5.04 1.37 -15.94
N VAL A 4 5.83 0.86 -14.99
CA VAL A 4 5.31 0.33 -13.73
C VAL A 4 4.86 1.50 -12.87
N ASP A 5 3.56 1.56 -12.60
CA ASP A 5 2.94 2.57 -11.73
C ASP A 5 3.21 2.26 -10.24
N HIS A 6 3.04 0.99 -9.85
CA HIS A 6 3.29 0.57 -8.48
C HIS A 6 3.66 -0.92 -8.37
N VAL A 7 4.24 -1.27 -7.23
CA VAL A 7 4.50 -2.65 -6.79
C VAL A 7 3.77 -2.88 -5.47
N GLY A 8 2.85 -3.84 -5.47
CA GLY A 8 2.16 -4.31 -4.26
C GLY A 8 3.02 -5.30 -3.48
N ILE A 9 3.13 -5.11 -2.16
CA ILE A 9 3.89 -5.98 -1.26
C ILE A 9 2.97 -6.45 -0.13
N ALA A 10 2.72 -7.75 -0.08
CA ALA A 10 1.99 -8.35 1.04
C ALA A 10 2.90 -8.40 2.29
N ALA A 11 2.38 -7.90 3.41
CA ALA A 11 3.09 -7.88 4.68
C ALA A 11 2.15 -8.23 5.84
N ARG A 12 2.61 -9.05 6.79
CA ARG A 12 1.82 -9.40 7.98
C ARG A 12 1.67 -8.22 8.95
N ASP A 13 2.74 -7.45 9.12
CA ASP A 13 2.72 -6.18 9.84
C ASP A 13 3.06 -5.06 8.84
N VAL A 14 2.01 -4.47 8.27
CA VAL A 14 2.15 -3.49 7.18
C VAL A 14 2.93 -2.27 7.62
N LYS A 15 2.61 -1.76 8.81
CA LYS A 15 3.21 -0.53 9.34
C LYS A 15 4.70 -0.74 9.56
N SER A 16 5.08 -1.74 10.37
CA SER A 16 6.48 -1.98 10.68
C SER A 16 7.30 -2.30 9.42
N SER A 17 6.72 -3.02 8.46
CA SER A 17 7.38 -3.32 7.19
C SER A 17 7.61 -2.07 6.35
N ALA A 18 6.65 -1.14 6.33
CA ALA A 18 6.77 0.09 5.55
C ALA A 18 7.87 1.01 6.10
N TYR A 19 7.96 1.15 7.43
CA TYR A 19 9.02 1.94 8.06
C TYR A 19 10.41 1.32 7.87
N HIS A 20 10.54 -0.01 8.01
CA HIS A 20 11.82 -0.66 7.69
C HIS A 20 12.20 -0.50 6.21
N LEU A 21 11.23 -0.54 5.30
CA LEU A 21 11.52 -0.33 3.88
C LEU A 21 11.98 1.11 3.59
N ASP A 22 11.41 2.12 4.26
CA ASP A 22 11.91 3.49 4.23
C ASP A 22 13.35 3.56 4.76
N GLU A 23 13.64 2.94 5.90
CA GLU A 23 15.01 2.91 6.46
C GLU A 23 16.03 2.28 5.51
N ILE A 24 15.65 1.25 4.75
CA ILE A 24 16.51 0.58 3.77
C ILE A 24 16.71 1.46 2.53
N LEU A 25 15.65 2.07 2.02
CA LEU A 25 15.67 2.76 0.72
C LEU A 25 16.00 4.26 0.83
N GLY A 26 15.76 4.88 1.99
CA GLY A 26 15.95 6.31 2.22
C GLY A 26 15.04 7.21 1.38
N ILE A 27 13.85 6.73 1.02
CA ILE A 27 12.96 7.36 0.03
C ILE A 27 11.88 8.26 0.66
N GLY A 28 11.82 8.30 1.99
CA GLY A 28 10.92 9.16 2.74
C GLY A 28 9.80 8.39 3.43
N LYS A 29 9.25 9.03 4.45
CA LYS A 29 8.31 8.40 5.38
C LYS A 29 7.09 7.80 4.65
N PRO A 30 6.65 6.60 5.06
CA PRO A 30 5.43 6.00 4.52
C PRO A 30 4.19 6.88 4.69
N ILE A 31 3.35 6.90 3.66
CA ILE A 31 2.07 7.60 3.62
C ILE A 31 0.95 6.59 3.86
N VAL A 32 0.12 6.82 4.87
CA VAL A 32 -1.06 5.98 5.14
C VAL A 32 -2.11 6.17 4.04
N GLY A 33 -2.74 5.08 3.61
CA GLY A 33 -3.77 5.05 2.58
C GLY A 33 -4.64 3.80 2.68
N GLY A 34 -5.32 3.44 1.59
CA GLY A 34 -6.32 2.37 1.59
C GLY A 34 -7.68 2.88 2.09
N VAL A 35 -8.74 2.12 1.80
CA VAL A 35 -10.12 2.49 2.16
C VAL A 35 -10.28 2.62 3.67
N ASN A 36 -9.53 1.81 4.43
CA ASN A 36 -9.63 1.75 5.89
C ASN A 36 -8.38 2.32 6.60
N GLY A 37 -7.46 2.97 5.88
CA GLY A 37 -6.17 3.36 6.45
C GLY A 37 -5.22 2.16 6.69
N ASP A 38 -5.46 1.06 5.99
CA ASP A 38 -4.84 -0.25 6.15
C ASP A 38 -3.64 -0.48 5.22
N MET A 39 -3.33 0.48 4.35
CA MET A 39 -2.22 0.40 3.40
C MET A 39 -1.18 1.49 3.67
N TYR A 40 0.08 1.18 3.38
CA TYR A 40 1.19 2.12 3.49
C TYR A 40 1.89 2.27 2.15
N ARG A 41 2.08 3.50 1.71
CA ARG A 41 2.67 3.82 0.42
C ARG A 41 4.02 4.50 0.59
N LEU A 42 5.01 4.09 -0.19
CA LEU A 42 6.28 4.79 -0.32
C LEU A 42 6.48 5.20 -1.78
N ASN A 43 6.63 6.49 -2.02
CA ASN A 43 6.82 7.02 -3.37
C ASN A 43 8.30 6.92 -3.74
N PHE A 44 8.59 6.38 -4.91
CA PHE A 44 9.94 6.24 -5.44
C PHE A 44 10.01 6.75 -6.88
N GLY A 45 10.48 7.99 -7.05
CA GLY A 45 10.52 8.65 -8.34
C GLY A 45 9.14 8.67 -9.00
N HIS A 46 8.97 7.91 -10.07
CA HIS A 46 7.71 7.80 -10.81
C HIS A 46 6.84 6.59 -10.42
N GLY A 47 7.32 5.71 -9.54
CA GLY A 47 6.61 4.51 -9.09
C GLY A 47 6.30 4.54 -7.59
N THR A 48 5.46 3.63 -7.12
CA THR A 48 5.07 3.54 -5.71
C THR A 48 5.17 2.11 -5.18
N PHE A 49 5.69 1.93 -3.96
CA PHE A 49 5.51 0.68 -3.22
C PHE A 49 4.24 0.77 -2.37
N VAL A 50 3.37 -0.22 -2.46
CA VAL A 50 2.14 -0.30 -1.66
C VAL A 50 2.20 -1.54 -0.79
N LEU A 51 2.35 -1.36 0.51
CA LEU A 51 2.31 -2.45 1.49
C LEU A 51 0.89 -2.61 2.01
N PHE A 52 0.45 -3.87 2.13
CA PHE A 52 -0.88 -4.23 2.62
C PHE A 52 -0.87 -5.61 3.30
N ASN A 53 -1.84 -5.86 4.19
CA ASN A 53 -2.04 -7.17 4.80
C ASN A 53 -3.23 -7.88 4.13
N PRO A 54 -3.01 -8.99 3.40
CA PRO A 54 -4.10 -9.69 2.71
C PRO A 54 -5.13 -10.31 3.68
N ALA A 55 -4.77 -10.53 4.95
CA ALA A 55 -5.69 -11.05 5.97
C ALA A 55 -6.63 -9.98 6.53
N GLU A 56 -6.27 -8.70 6.44
CA GLU A 56 -7.10 -7.57 6.89
C GLU A 56 -7.98 -6.99 5.76
N ALA A 57 -7.67 -7.33 4.51
CA ALA A 57 -8.32 -6.79 3.32
C ALA A 57 -9.80 -7.22 3.13
N THR A 58 -10.43 -7.88 4.11
CA THR A 58 -11.75 -8.47 3.94
C THR A 58 -12.81 -7.90 4.88
N SER A 59 -13.43 -6.80 4.43
CA SER A 59 -14.88 -6.76 4.26
C SER A 59 -15.23 -5.68 3.23
N VAL A 60 -15.07 -5.99 1.93
CA VAL A 60 -15.71 -5.17 0.89
C VAL A 60 -17.21 -5.37 1.07
N SER A 61 -17.87 -4.41 1.71
CA SER A 61 -19.33 -4.37 1.77
C SER A 61 -19.80 -3.98 0.37
N TYR A 62 -20.03 -5.00 -0.46
CA TYR A 62 -20.59 -4.84 -1.78
C TYR A 62 -21.94 -4.14 -1.67
N ARG A 63 -22.02 -2.88 -2.11
CA ARG A 63 -23.29 -2.20 -2.35
C ARG A 63 -23.60 -2.32 -3.83
N PRO A 64 -24.63 -3.09 -4.23
CA PRO A 64 -25.06 -3.08 -5.63
C PRO A 64 -25.46 -1.65 -5.99
N LEU A 65 -24.89 -1.14 -7.08
CA LEU A 65 -25.36 0.09 -7.70
C LEU A 65 -26.80 -0.16 -8.14
N LYS A 66 -27.76 0.57 -7.57
CA LYS A 66 -29.11 0.62 -8.08
C LYS A 66 -29.09 1.51 -9.33
N TRP A 67 -29.53 0.95 -10.45
CA TRP A 67 -29.83 1.65 -11.69
C TRP A 67 -31.29 2.08 -11.64
#